data_AF-A0A6I5ZK87-F1
#
_entry.id   AF-A0A6I5ZK87-F1
#
_cell.length_a   1.000
_cell.length_b   1.000
_cell.length_c   1.000
_cell.angle_alpha   90.00
_cell.angle_beta   90.00
_cell.angle_gamma   90.00
#
_symmetry.space_group_name_H-M   'P 1'
#
loop_
_entity.id
_entity.type
_entity.pdbx_description
1 polymer ?
#
loop_
_entity_poly.entity_id
_entity_poly.type
_entity_poly.pdbx_seq_one_letter_code
_entity_poly.pdbx_strand_id
1 'polypeptide(L)' 'MLQNNVLDRRSWATRDELRAAIVHWIERTYHRRRRQDRLGRLTPIEFETIINHEAPQAA' A
#
# COMPACT_ATOMS: atom_id res chain seq x y z
N MET A 1 -11.35 -0.55 -5.54
CA MET A 1 -11.01 -0.86 -4.13
C MET A 1 -10.82 0.40 -3.30
N LEU A 2 -10.00 1.37 -3.73
CA LEU A 2 -9.75 2.58 -2.95
C LEU A 2 -11.01 3.42 -2.67
N GLN A 3 -11.93 3.47 -3.64
CA GLN A 3 -13.21 4.18 -3.54
C GLN A 3 -14.00 3.79 -2.27
N ASN A 4 -14.52 2.56 -2.22
CA ASN A 4 -15.35 2.12 -1.10
C ASN A 4 -14.56 1.91 0.21
N ASN A 5 -13.23 1.75 0.15
CA ASN A 5 -12.42 1.46 1.34
C ASN A 5 -11.85 2.69 2.02
N VAL A 6 -11.74 3.83 1.32
CA VAL A 6 -11.14 5.06 1.86
C VAL A 6 -11.96 6.27 1.49
N LEU A 7 -12.25 6.47 0.20
CA LEU A 7 -12.91 7.68 -0.29
C LEU A 7 -14.33 7.81 0.25
N ASP A 8 -15.12 6.74 0.19
CA ASP A 8 -16.55 6.77 0.54
C ASP A 8 -16.81 6.52 2.04
N ARG A 9 -15.77 6.27 2.84
CA ARG A 9 -15.89 5.90 4.27
C ARG A 9 -16.40 7.04 5.16
N ARG A 10 -16.09 8.27 4.78
CA ARG A 10 -16.47 9.51 5.48
C ARG A 10 -16.22 10.70 4.58
N SER A 11 -16.83 11.83 4.90
CA SER A 11 -16.41 13.12 4.34
C SER A 11 -15.03 13.51 4.89
N TRP A 12 -14.21 14.08 4.02
CA TRP A 12 -12.87 14.58 4.34
C TRP A 12 -12.92 16.10 4.33
N ALA A 13 -12.38 16.74 5.37
CA ALA A 13 -12.42 18.19 5.47
C ALA A 13 -11.39 18.83 4.52
N THR A 14 -10.27 18.13 4.30
CA THR A 14 -9.21 18.58 3.39
C THR A 14 -8.70 17.46 2.51
N ARG A 15 -8.05 17.85 1.40
CA ARG A 15 -7.39 16.91 0.50
C ARG A 15 -6.19 16.23 1.17
N ASP A 16 -5.53 16.87 2.12
CA ASP A 16 -4.37 16.32 2.83
C ASP A 16 -4.79 15.23 3.82
N GLU A 17 -5.91 15.40 4.52
CA GLU A 17 -6.49 14.33 5.34
C GLU A 17 -6.81 13.10 4.48
N LEU A 18 -7.42 13.32 3.32
CA LEU A 18 -7.73 12.24 2.38
C LEU A 18 -6.45 11.55 1.88
N ARG A 19 -5.42 12.33 1.49
CA ARG A 19 -4.14 11.78 1.03
C ARG A 19 -3.49 10.94 2.13
N ALA A 20 -3.45 11.43 3.36
CA ALA A 20 -2.90 10.70 4.49
C ALA A 20 -3.65 9.38 4.72
N ALA A 21 -4.98 9.39 4.63
CA ALA A 21 -5.79 8.19 4.76
C ALA A 21 -5.58 7.18 3.63
N ILE A 22 -5.41 7.66 2.39
CA ILE A 22 -5.08 6.82 1.23
C ILE A 22 -3.74 6.11 1.45
N VAL A 23 -2.69 6.87 1.77
CA VAL A 23 -1.34 6.31 2.01
C VAL A 23 -1.37 5.32 3.16
N HIS A 24 -2.00 5.69 4.28
CA HIS A 24 -2.14 4.80 5.43
C HIS A 24 -2.87 3.49 5.09
N TRP A 25 -3.98 3.56 4.35
CA TRP A 25 -4.71 2.36 3.95
C TRP A 25 -3.90 1.48 2.99
N ILE A 26 -3.17 2.11 2.06
CA ILE A 26 -2.30 1.42 1.12
C ILE A 26 -1.22 0.65 1.88
N GLU A 27 -0.49 1.30 2.78
CA GLU A 27 0.60 0.68 3.55
C GLU A 27 0.10 -0.35 4.56
N ARG A 28 -0.96 -0.02 5.32
CA ARG A 28 -1.43 -0.83 6.45
C ARG A 28 -2.26 -2.03 5.99
N THR A 29 -3.05 -1.87 4.92
CA THR A 29 -4.04 -2.86 4.51
C THR A 29 -3.75 -3.42 3.13
N TYR A 30 -3.63 -2.54 2.13
CA TYR A 30 -3.53 -2.99 0.73
C TYR A 30 -2.25 -3.79 0.48
N HIS A 31 -1.08 -3.22 0.80
CA HIS A 31 0.22 -3.85 0.60
C HIS A 31 0.43 -5.12 1.42
N ARG A 32 -0.29 -5.31 2.53
CA ARG A 32 -0.22 -6.51 3.38
C ARG A 32 -1.15 -7.63 2.96
N ARG A 33 -2.33 -7.30 2.43
CA ARG A 33 -3.40 -8.30 2.20
C ARG A 33 -3.58 -8.66 0.74
N ARG A 34 -3.27 -7.75 -0.18
CA ARG A 34 -3.52 -7.94 -1.61
C ARG A 34 -2.35 -8.66 -2.24
N ARG A 35 -2.53 -9.95 -2.55
CA ARG A 35 -1.66 -10.67 -3.48
C ARG A 35 -1.91 -10.19 -4.92
N GLN A 36 -0.85 -9.94 -5.67
CA GLN A 36 -0.93 -9.44 -7.04
C GLN A 36 -0.35 -10.46 -8.02
N ASP A 37 -1.12 -10.80 -9.05
CA ASP A 37 -0.69 -11.79 -10.05
C ASP A 37 0.53 -11.31 -10.84
N ARG A 38 0.64 -10.00 -11.09
CA ARG A 38 1.81 -9.37 -11.69
C ARG A 38 3.10 -9.55 -10.85
N LEU A 39 2.96 -9.70 -9.54
CA LEU A 39 4.08 -9.95 -8.62
C LEU A 39 4.23 -11.46 -8.33
N GLY A 40 3.70 -12.34 -9.18
CA GLY A 40 3.77 -13.79 -8.94
C GLY A 40 2.93 -14.26 -7.75
N ARG A 41 1.79 -13.59 -7.49
CA ARG A 41 0.90 -13.81 -6.33
C ARG A 41 1.54 -13.47 -4.98
N LEU A 42 2.60 -12.67 -4.98
CA LEU A 42 3.14 -12.02 -3.79
C LEU A 42 2.33 -10.78 -3.44
N THR A 43 2.37 -10.42 -2.16
CA THR A 43 1.97 -9.11 -1.68
C THR A 43 3.09 -8.08 -1.97
N PRO A 44 2.76 -6.80 -2.15
CA PRO A 44 3.77 -5.75 -2.33
C PRO A 44 4.86 -5.75 -1.24
N ILE A 45 4.50 -6.01 0.03
CA ILE A 45 5.48 -6.09 1.12
C ILE A 45 6.41 -7.30 0.98
N GLU A 46 5.89 -8.47 0.60
CA GLU A 46 6.75 -9.64 0.34
C GLU A 46 7.71 -9.36 -0.82
N PHE A 47 7.23 -8.72 -1.89
CA PHE A 47 8.06 -8.34 -3.04
C PHE A 47 9.16 -7.34 -2.67
N GLU A 48 8.82 -6.27 -1.95
CA GLU A 48 9.79 -5.29 -1.43
C GLU A 48 10.80 -5.93 -0.48
N THR A 49 10.37 -6.88 0.36
CA THR A 49 11.27 -7.60 1.28
C THR A 49 12.30 -8.43 0.51
N ILE A 50 11.89 -9.09 -0.57
CA ILE A 50 12.79 -9.87 -1.43
C ILE A 50 13.78 -8.94 -2.15
N ILE A 51 13.30 -7.85 -2.77
CA ILE A 51 14.17 -6.90 -3.48
C ILE A 51 15.13 -6.17 -2.53
N ASN A 52 14.66 -5.71 -1.37
CA ASN A 52 15.51 -5.02 -0.40
C ASN A 52 16.53 -5.96 0.26
N HIS A 53 16.25 -7.27 0.29
CA HIS A 53 17.24 -8.27 0.71
C HIS A 53 18.34 -8.47 -0.34
N GLU A 54 18.00 -8.35 -1.63
CA GLU A 54 18.94 -8.48 -2.74
C GLU A 54 19.70 -7.18 -3.08
N ALA A 55 19.19 -6.03 -2.65
CA ALA A 55 19.84 -4.75 -2.84
C ALA A 55 21.08 -4.64 -1.91
N PRO A 56 22.31 -4.49 -2.44
CA PRO A 56 23.45 -4.20 -1.60
C PRO A 56 23.20 -2.87 -0.89
N GLN A 57 23.26 -2.88 0.44
CA GLN A 57 23.26 -1.67 1.24
C GLN A 57 24.39 -0.77 0.74
N ALA A 58 24.04 0.34 0.11
CA ALA A 58 25.00 1.37 -0.24
C ALA A 58 25.55 1.94 1.09
N ALA A 59 26.79 1.55 1.39
CA ALA A 59 27.57 2.02 2.54
C ALA A 59 28.29 3.32 2.22
#